data_AF-A0A1S3X2Q6-F1
#
_entry.id   AF-A0A1S3X2Q6-F1
#
_cell.length_a   1.000
_cell.length_b   1.000
_cell.length_c   1.000
_cell.angle_alpha   90.00
_cell.angle_beta   90.00
_cell.angle_gamma   90.00
#
_symmetry.space_group_name_H-M   'P 1'
#
loop_
_entity.id
_entity.type
_entity.pdbx_description
1 polymer ?
#
loop_
_entity_poly.entity_id
_entity_poly.type
_entity_poly.pdbx_seq_one_letter_code
_entity_poly.pdbx_strand_id
1 'polypeptide(L)' 'MDPINERKMFQQLVRAASQPNTPQCFLLTPKLLPNLEYSEACSILTVMNGPWIEQPSKAWSGGECWRSVMGLMEERCR' A
#
# COMPACT_ATOMS: atom_id res chain seq x y z
N MET A 1 7.17 -7.71 -16.71
CA MET A 1 8.49 -7.22 -17.12
C MET A 1 9.51 -8.06 -16.37
N ASP A 2 10.74 -8.20 -16.86
CA ASP A 2 11.74 -8.99 -16.16
C ASP A 2 12.17 -8.27 -14.85
N PRO A 3 12.62 -9.01 -13.82
CA PRO A 3 12.93 -8.42 -12.52
C PRO A 3 14.01 -7.33 -12.56
N ILE A 4 14.92 -7.40 -13.54
CA ILE A 4 16.01 -6.42 -13.69
C ILE A 4 15.44 -5.11 -14.22
N ASN A 5 14.63 -5.17 -15.28
CA ASN A 5 14.03 -3.98 -15.86
C ASN A 5 12.97 -3.36 -14.92
N GLU A 6 12.17 -4.16 -14.22
CA GLU A 6 11.21 -3.64 -13.23
C GLU A 6 11.91 -2.83 -12.14
N ARG A 7 13.07 -3.31 -11.67
CA ARG A 7 13.88 -2.59 -10.68
C ARG A 7 14.44 -1.28 -11.23
N LYS A 8 15.00 -1.29 -12.44
CA LYS A 8 15.53 -0.07 -13.07
C LYS A 8 14.44 0.97 -13.28
N MET A 9 13.28 0.53 -13.78
CA MET A 9 12.11 1.39 -13.95
C MET A 9 11.63 1.98 -12.63
N PHE A 10 11.54 1.17 -11.57
CA PHE A 10 11.17 1.64 -10.25
C PHE A 10 12.14 2.72 -9.73
N GLN A 11 13.45 2.49 -9.83
CA GLN A 11 14.46 3.46 -9.40
C GLN A 11 14.33 4.80 -10.16
N GLN A 12 14.09 4.76 -11.47
CA GLN A 12 13.86 5.97 -12.25
C GLN A 12 12.60 6.71 -11.82
N LEU A 13 11.51 5.98 -11.57
CA LEU A 13 10.26 6.55 -11.08
C LEU A 13 10.44 7.23 -9.71
N VAL A 14 11.09 6.55 -8.76
CA VAL A 14 11.35 7.13 -7.42
C VAL A 14 12.21 8.40 -7.54
N ARG A 15 13.27 8.38 -8.35
CA ARG A 15 14.15 9.55 -8.54
C ARG A 15 13.43 10.74 -9.15
N ALA A 16 12.53 10.50 -10.10
CA ALA A 16 11.75 11.55 -10.75
C ALA A 16 10.65 12.11 -9.84
N ALA A 17 9.93 11.24 -9.13
CA ALA A 17 8.82 11.63 -8.26
C ALA A 17 9.27 12.29 -6.94
N SER A 18 10.52 12.09 -6.52
CA SER A 18 11.07 12.64 -5.28
C SER A 18 11.70 14.04 -5.44
N GLN A 19 11.62 14.65 -6.63
CA GLN A 19 12.22 15.97 -6.85
C GLN A 19 11.36 17.09 -6.24
N PRO A 20 11.96 18.24 -5.88
CA PRO A 20 11.21 19.42 -5.50
C PRO A 20 10.28 19.86 -6.65
N ASN A 21 9.06 20.29 -6.31
CA ASN A 21 8.05 20.76 -7.27
C ASN A 21 7.54 19.71 -8.26
N THR A 22 7.71 18.41 -7.98
CA THR A 22 7.01 17.35 -8.74
C THR A 22 5.69 16.95 -8.11
N PRO A 23 4.66 16.60 -8.91
CA PRO A 23 3.41 16.09 -8.37
C PRO A 23 3.61 14.83 -7.52
N GLN A 24 2.73 14.62 -6.55
CA GLN A 24 2.71 13.39 -5.77
C GLN A 24 2.40 12.19 -6.66
N CYS A 25 3.23 11.16 -6.58
CA CYS A 25 3.07 9.93 -7.37
C CYS A 25 2.64 8.77 -6.46
N PHE A 26 1.55 8.10 -6.83
CA PHE A 26 1.11 6.86 -6.18
C PHE A 26 1.42 5.68 -7.11
N LEU A 27 2.27 4.77 -6.65
CA LEU A 27 2.56 3.52 -7.35
C LEU A 27 1.76 2.39 -6.71
N LEU A 28 0.74 1.89 -7.42
CA LEU A 28 0.06 0.66 -7.04
C LEU A 28 0.71 -0.52 -7.76
N THR A 29 1.28 -1.44 -6.99
CA THR A 29 1.85 -2.68 -7.54
C THR A 29 1.39 -3.88 -6.71
N PRO A 30 0.87 -4.94 -7.35
CA PRO A 30 0.65 -6.22 -6.69
C PRO A 30 1.96 -7.03 -6.53
N LYS A 31 3.05 -6.58 -7.16
CA LYS A 31 4.36 -7.25 -7.14
C LYS A 31 5.24 -6.65 -6.06
N LEU A 32 5.68 -7.50 -5.14
CA LEU A 32 6.68 -7.18 -4.13
C LEU A 32 8.06 -7.55 -4.69
N LEU A 33 8.83 -6.55 -5.11
CA LEU A 33 10.22 -6.75 -5.50
C LEU A 33 11.11 -6.61 -4.26
N PRO A 34 11.91 -7.63 -3.91
CA PRO A 34 12.81 -7.53 -2.77
C PRO A 34 13.95 -6.54 -3.04
N ASN A 35 14.49 -5.94 -1.98
CA ASN A 35 15.68 -5.07 -2.00
C ASN A 35 15.54 -3.85 -2.94
N LEU A 36 14.36 -3.23 -2.98
CA LEU A 36 14.19 -1.94 -3.66
C LEU A 36 14.79 -0.81 -2.83
N GLU A 37 15.42 0.14 -3.50
CA GLU A 37 15.92 1.36 -2.87
C GLU A 37 14.79 2.39 -2.84
N TYR A 38 14.43 2.82 -1.63
CA TYR A 38 13.44 3.85 -1.40
C TYR A 38 14.13 5.17 -1.04
N SER A 39 13.57 6.28 -1.53
CA SER A 39 13.97 7.62 -1.07
C SER A 39 13.26 7.94 0.25
N GLU A 40 13.83 8.83 1.07
CA GLU A 40 13.18 9.41 2.26
C GLU A 40 11.83 10.09 1.93
N ALA A 41 11.64 10.53 0.69
CA ALA A 41 10.38 11.09 0.21
C ALA A 41 9.32 10.02 -0.12
N CYS A 42 9.65 8.73 -0.02
CA CYS A 42 8.76 7.63 -0.38
C CYS A 42 8.12 7.00 0.86
N SER A 43 6.80 6.85 0.85
CA SER A 43 6.06 6.11 1.89
C SER A 43 5.48 4.83 1.29
N ILE A 44 5.70 3.70 1.98
CA ILE A 44 5.21 2.39 1.57
C ILE A 44 3.96 2.06 2.38
N LEU A 45 2.85 1.84 1.68
CA LEU A 45 1.60 1.37 2.28
C LEU A 45 1.30 -0.04 1.79
N THR A 46 1.31 -1.00 2.70
CA THR A 46 0.92 -2.39 2.40
C THR A 46 -0.51 -2.62 2.83
N VAL A 47 -1.41 -2.78 1.86
CA VAL A 47 -2.81 -3.12 2.12
C VAL A 47 -2.94 -4.63 2.22
N MET A 48 -3.06 -5.13 3.45
CA MET A 48 -3.23 -6.55 3.74
C MET A 48 -4.72 -6.84 3.91
N ASN A 49 -5.35 -7.30 2.83
CA ASN A 49 -6.76 -7.72 2.83
C ASN A 49 -6.83 -9.23 2.59
N GLY A 50 -7.53 -9.96 3.46
CA GLY A 50 -7.73 -11.40 3.26
C GLY A 50 -8.38 -12.08 4.47
N PRO A 51 -9.04 -13.23 4.26
CA PRO A 51 -9.76 -13.95 5.31
C PRO A 51 -8.84 -14.46 6.42
N TRP A 52 -7.56 -14.65 6.10
CA TRP A 52 -6.53 -15.17 7.00
C TRP A 52 -5.89 -14.09 7.90
N ILE A 53 -6.34 -12.83 7.81
CA ILE A 53 -5.84 -11.74 8.65
C ILE A 53 -6.84 -11.54 9.78
N GLU A 54 -6.56 -12.10 10.95
CA GLU A 54 -7.58 -12.31 11.98
C GLU A 54 -8.37 -11.06 12.40
N GLN A 55 -7.74 -9.88 12.51
CA GLN A 55 -8.45 -8.69 13.01
C GLN A 55 -9.35 -8.07 11.94
N PRO A 56 -8.87 -7.73 10.72
CA PRO A 56 -9.71 -7.15 9.67
C PRO A 56 -10.66 -8.19 9.06
N SER A 57 -10.28 -9.47 8.99
CA SER A 57 -11.14 -10.51 8.43
C SER A 57 -12.36 -10.79 9.31
N LYS A 58 -12.20 -10.75 10.64
CA LYS A 58 -13.32 -10.84 11.59
C LYS A 58 -14.29 -9.68 11.38
N ALA A 59 -13.77 -8.46 11.19
CA ALA A 59 -14.60 -7.28 10.96
C ALA A 59 -15.38 -7.35 9.62
N TRP A 60 -14.87 -8.09 8.63
CA TRP A 60 -15.51 -8.27 7.32
C TRP A 60 -16.31 -9.59 7.20
N SER A 61 -16.30 -10.44 8.21
CA SER A 61 -16.91 -11.78 8.16
C SER A 61 -18.42 -11.76 7.92
N GLY A 62 -19.09 -10.66 8.27
CA GLY A 62 -20.53 -10.45 8.03
C GLY A 62 -20.89 -9.97 6.61
N GLY A 63 -19.89 -9.72 5.74
CA GLY A 63 -20.13 -9.17 4.39
C GLY A 63 -20.60 -7.71 4.39
N GLU A 64 -20.34 -6.99 5.49
CA GLU A 64 -20.78 -5.60 5.64
C GLU A 64 -19.94 -4.64 4.78
N CYS A 65 -20.56 -3.52 4.39
CA CYS A 65 -19.86 -2.46 3.68
C CYS A 65 -18.72 -1.87 4.55
N TRP A 66 -17.58 -1.54 3.94
CA TRP A 66 -16.44 -0.89 4.61
C TRP A 66 -16.82 0.31 5.49
N ARG A 67 -17.80 1.11 5.04
CA ARG A 67 -18.28 2.27 5.79
C ARG A 67 -18.96 1.88 7.12
N SER A 68 -19.65 0.73 7.15
CA SER A 68 -20.23 0.16 8.38
C SER A 68 -19.14 -0.42 9.29
N VAL A 69 -18.16 -1.11 8.71
CA VAL A 69 -17.03 -1.71 9.44
C VAL A 69 -16.19 -0.66 10.17
N MET A 70 -15.92 0.48 9.53
CA MET A 70 -15.16 1.58 10.16
C MET A 70 -15.92 2.22 11.33
N GLY A 71 -17.25 2.35 11.24
CA GLY A 71 -18.07 2.84 12.35
C GLY A 71 -18.02 1.93 13.58
N LEU A 72 -18.05 0.61 13.38
CA LEU A 72 -17.88 -0.37 14.46
C LEU A 72 -16.49 -0.35 15.11
N MET A 73 -15.45 -0.04 14.32
CA MET A 73 -14.07 0.02 14.80
C MET A 73 -13.81 1.28 15.65
N GLU A 74 -14.46 2.41 15.33
CA GLU A 74 -14.42 3.62 16.15
C GLU A 74 -15.18 3.46 17.49
N GLU A 75 -16.32 2.79 17.50
CA GLU A 75 -17.07 2.53 18.74
C GLU A 75 -16.34 1.59 19.70
N ARG A 76 -15.52 0.66 19.19
CA ARG A 76 -14.75 -0.29 20.01
C ARG A 76 -13.47 0.30 20.62
N CYS A 77 -13.04 1.48 20.16
CA CYS A 77 -11.81 2.15 20.62
C CYS A 77 -12.09 3.31 21.60
N ARG A 78 -13.34 3.49 22.03
CA ARG A 78 -13.71 4.26 23.23
C ARG A 78 -13.95 3.33 24.41
#